data_AF-A0A1F3NPT4-F1
#
_entry.id   AF-A0A1F3NPT4-F1
#
_cell.length_a   1.000
_cell.length_b   1.000
_cell.length_c   1.000
_cell.angle_alpha   90.00
_cell.angle_beta   90.00
_cell.angle_gamma   90.00
#
_symmetry.space_group_name_H-M   'P 1'
#
loop_
_entity.id
_entity.type
_entity.pdbx_description
1 polymer ?
#
loop_
_entity_poly.entity_id
_entity_poly.type
_entity_poly.pdbx_seq_one_letter_code
_entity_poly.pdbx_strand_id
1 'polypeptide(L)'
;MCPGTLYHVRAYATNSSGTAYGDDLTFNTLAVVPIITTMAVTDITQTSATSGGNISSDGGSSVTARGVCWGTTSNPIITGSHTSDGTGSGVYISNLNGLDLNTVYYVRAYAINSVGIAYGVVVSFTTIPILVATLTTDEVISITETSAVSGGNITDDGGAFITERGICWSTEGNPTVSNDKTIDGSGTGSFTSNLTGLPCGRTYYVRAYAVNSAGIAYGSQRSFTTKMFPTVFNPNLTYGSVSDIDENLYKTIQIGNQIWMAENLRTNKYSDGTIIPNVTNDMEWRNLITGAYCWFNHDETTYKATYGALYNWFAVNTGKLCPTGWHVPSDGDWATLSTYLGGDLIAGGKMKEKDTTHWVSPNISADNSSGFTALPGGNRENYGAFLAGVGLVGYWWRSSERVGTDYAWIVSISNIYSSLTRGNSYKKTQGFSVRCIKD
;
A
#
# COMPACT_ATOMS: atom_id res chain seq x y z
N MET A 1 -17.69 -72.99 -8.17
CA MET A 1 -16.59 -73.60 -7.41
C MET A 1 -15.61 -72.49 -7.07
N CYS A 2 -15.16 -72.38 -5.82
CA CYS A 2 -14.17 -71.41 -5.36
C CYS A 2 -12.84 -71.67 -6.11
N PRO A 3 -12.12 -70.64 -6.57
CA PRO A 3 -10.81 -70.79 -7.20
C PRO A 3 -9.76 -71.43 -6.27
N GLY A 4 -8.76 -72.10 -6.83
CA GLY A 4 -7.66 -72.73 -6.09
C GLY A 4 -8.09 -73.71 -5.00
N THR A 5 -9.30 -74.28 -5.09
CA THR A 5 -9.91 -75.11 -4.05
C THR A 5 -9.96 -76.57 -4.50
N LEU A 6 -9.55 -77.47 -3.61
CA LEU A 6 -9.70 -78.91 -3.80
C LEU A 6 -11.17 -79.31 -3.63
N TYR A 7 -11.76 -79.91 -4.66
CA TYR A 7 -13.11 -80.46 -4.64
C TYR A 7 -13.06 -81.99 -4.65
N HIS A 8 -13.91 -82.59 -3.82
CA HIS A 8 -14.21 -84.02 -3.85
C HIS A 8 -15.48 -84.24 -4.67
N VAL A 9 -15.49 -85.25 -5.54
CA VAL A 9 -16.64 -85.62 -6.36
C VAL A 9 -16.79 -87.14 -6.40
N ARG A 10 -18.01 -87.61 -6.20
CA ARG A 10 -18.41 -89.02 -6.33
C ARG A 10 -19.67 -89.11 -7.16
N ALA A 11 -19.73 -90.07 -8.08
CA ALA A 11 -20.98 -90.46 -8.70
C ALA A 11 -21.83 -91.24 -7.68
N TYR A 12 -23.15 -91.13 -7.73
CA TYR A 12 -24.04 -91.95 -6.91
C TYR A 12 -25.20 -92.49 -7.75
N ALA A 13 -25.74 -93.63 -7.36
CA ALA A 13 -26.92 -94.23 -7.96
C ALA A 13 -27.86 -94.75 -6.86
N THR A 14 -29.16 -94.51 -7.01
CA THR A 14 -30.18 -94.85 -6.02
C THR A 14 -31.24 -95.75 -6.64
N ASN A 15 -31.60 -96.83 -5.94
CA ASN A 15 -32.77 -97.66 -6.27
C ASN A 15 -33.68 -97.80 -5.03
N SER A 16 -34.72 -98.64 -5.13
CA SER A 16 -35.69 -98.86 -4.05
C SER A 16 -35.09 -99.43 -2.75
N SER A 17 -33.85 -99.94 -2.79
CA SER A 17 -33.15 -100.52 -1.64
C SER A 17 -32.11 -99.59 -1.02
N GLY A 18 -31.79 -98.45 -1.64
CA GLY A 18 -30.84 -97.46 -1.11
C GLY A 18 -29.96 -96.78 -2.15
N THR A 19 -28.98 -96.01 -1.68
CA THR A 19 -28.00 -95.28 -2.51
C THR A 19 -26.62 -95.91 -2.38
N ALA A 20 -25.99 -96.21 -3.51
CA ALA A 20 -24.58 -96.55 -3.60
C ALA A 20 -23.77 -95.36 -4.12
N TYR A 21 -22.54 -95.20 -3.62
CA TYR A 21 -21.59 -94.17 -4.04
C TYR A 21 -20.40 -94.82 -4.75
N GLY A 22 -19.94 -94.20 -5.83
CA GLY A 22 -18.70 -94.55 -6.53
C GLY A 22 -17.45 -94.00 -5.83
N ASP A 23 -16.30 -94.13 -6.49
CA ASP A 23 -15.00 -93.71 -5.97
C ASP A 23 -14.93 -92.20 -5.68
N ASP A 24 -14.12 -91.84 -4.67
CA ASP A 24 -13.76 -90.45 -4.39
C ASP A 24 -12.73 -89.95 -5.37
N LEU A 25 -13.15 -89.03 -6.24
CA LEU A 25 -12.24 -88.32 -7.12
C LEU A 25 -12.02 -86.92 -6.59
N THR A 26 -10.80 -86.42 -6.75
CA THR A 26 -10.46 -85.06 -6.37
C THR A 26 -9.94 -84.26 -7.56
N PHE A 27 -10.29 -82.98 -7.63
CA PHE A 27 -9.68 -82.04 -8.58
C PHE A 27 -9.52 -80.66 -7.93
N ASN A 28 -8.53 -79.89 -8.41
CA ASN A 28 -8.36 -78.49 -8.02
C ASN A 28 -8.97 -77.59 -9.09
N THR A 29 -9.72 -76.58 -8.66
CA THR A 29 -10.01 -75.45 -9.55
C THR A 29 -8.75 -74.63 -9.79
N LEU A 30 -8.65 -74.01 -10.97
CA LEU A 30 -7.54 -73.11 -11.27
C LEU A 30 -7.61 -71.86 -10.39
N ALA A 31 -6.45 -71.39 -9.94
CA ALA A 31 -6.34 -70.06 -9.37
C ALA A 31 -6.65 -69.00 -10.43
N VAL A 32 -7.18 -67.86 -9.98
CA VAL A 32 -7.43 -66.67 -10.80
C VAL A 32 -6.66 -65.49 -10.21
N VAL A 33 -6.60 -64.36 -10.92
CA VAL A 33 -6.02 -63.14 -10.36
C VAL A 33 -6.82 -62.64 -9.14
N PRO A 34 -6.23 -61.86 -8.22
CA PRO A 34 -6.93 -61.39 -7.03
C PRO A 34 -8.16 -60.51 -7.34
N ILE A 35 -9.10 -60.42 -6.39
CA ILE A 35 -10.23 -59.48 -6.47
C ILE A 35 -9.93 -58.28 -5.57
N ILE A 36 -9.71 -57.13 -6.20
CA ILE A 36 -9.25 -55.91 -5.53
C ILE A 36 -10.11 -54.69 -5.89
N THR A 37 -10.36 -53.82 -4.91
CA THR A 37 -10.98 -52.51 -5.10
C THR A 37 -10.00 -51.38 -4.75
N THR A 38 -10.00 -50.30 -5.52
CA THR A 38 -9.26 -49.08 -5.19
C THR A 38 -10.04 -48.26 -4.18
N MET A 39 -9.37 -47.79 -3.13
CA MET A 39 -9.96 -46.90 -2.14
C MET A 39 -9.98 -45.45 -2.63
N ALA A 40 -10.87 -44.63 -2.07
CA ALA A 40 -10.90 -43.20 -2.37
C ALA A 40 -9.56 -42.53 -2.02
N VAL A 41 -9.24 -41.45 -2.72
CA VAL A 41 -8.06 -40.64 -2.43
C VAL A 41 -8.38 -39.64 -1.33
N THR A 42 -7.52 -39.53 -0.32
CA THR A 42 -7.60 -38.61 0.83
C THR A 42 -6.29 -37.84 1.01
N ASP A 43 -6.25 -36.91 1.96
CA ASP A 43 -5.03 -36.18 2.37
C ASP A 43 -4.26 -35.56 1.20
N ILE A 44 -5.00 -35.01 0.24
CA ILE A 44 -4.45 -34.40 -0.96
C ILE A 44 -3.75 -33.10 -0.57
N THR A 45 -2.45 -33.03 -0.84
CA THR A 45 -1.64 -31.83 -0.67
C THR A 45 -1.22 -31.29 -2.05
N GLN A 46 -0.30 -30.34 -2.06
CA GLN A 46 0.35 -29.83 -3.25
C GLN A 46 1.15 -30.92 -4.00
N THR A 47 1.79 -31.84 -3.28
CA THR A 47 2.75 -32.80 -3.85
C THR A 47 2.57 -34.25 -3.39
N SER A 48 1.52 -34.52 -2.60
CA SER A 48 1.19 -35.86 -2.11
C SER A 48 -0.30 -36.11 -2.00
N ALA A 49 -0.67 -37.38 -1.87
CA ALA A 49 -2.01 -37.82 -1.52
C ALA A 49 -1.96 -39.23 -0.92
N THR A 50 -3.04 -39.65 -0.27
CA THR A 50 -3.20 -40.99 0.29
C THR A 50 -4.27 -41.76 -0.48
N SER A 51 -4.03 -43.03 -0.77
CA SER A 51 -5.05 -43.95 -1.30
C SER A 51 -4.83 -45.35 -0.72
N GLY A 52 -5.30 -46.39 -1.39
CA GLY A 52 -5.12 -47.75 -0.95
C GLY A 52 -5.92 -48.75 -1.77
N GLY A 53 -5.93 -49.98 -1.30
CA GLY A 53 -6.72 -51.05 -1.89
C GLY A 53 -7.30 -51.98 -0.83
N ASN A 54 -8.35 -52.69 -1.22
CA ASN A 54 -8.88 -53.81 -0.44
C ASN A 54 -8.92 -55.07 -1.30
N ILE A 55 -8.12 -56.06 -0.92
CA ILE A 55 -8.09 -57.37 -1.58
C ILE A 55 -9.08 -58.28 -0.87
N SER A 56 -10.28 -58.41 -1.46
CA SER A 56 -11.38 -59.23 -0.92
C SER A 56 -11.21 -60.73 -1.17
N SER A 57 -10.37 -61.10 -2.15
CA SER A 57 -10.00 -62.49 -2.45
C SER A 57 -8.63 -62.52 -3.10
N ASP A 58 -7.81 -63.50 -2.72
CA ASP A 58 -6.50 -63.77 -3.33
C ASP A 58 -6.59 -64.56 -4.63
N GLY A 59 -7.80 -65.01 -5.01
CA GLY A 59 -8.03 -65.80 -6.21
C GLY A 59 -7.54 -67.25 -6.09
N GLY A 60 -7.30 -67.75 -4.87
CA GLY A 60 -6.84 -69.13 -4.62
C GLY A 60 -5.32 -69.32 -4.76
N SER A 61 -4.55 -68.22 -4.81
CA SER A 61 -3.08 -68.22 -4.75
C SER A 61 -2.60 -66.99 -3.98
N SER A 62 -1.56 -67.14 -3.16
CA SER A 62 -1.08 -66.08 -2.28
C SER A 62 -0.72 -64.80 -3.04
N VAL A 63 -1.17 -63.65 -2.54
CA VAL A 63 -0.77 -62.34 -3.06
C VAL A 63 0.71 -62.08 -2.72
N THR A 64 1.55 -61.97 -3.75
CA THR A 64 3.01 -61.79 -3.67
C THR A 64 3.45 -60.34 -3.73
N ALA A 65 2.58 -59.43 -4.19
CA ALA A 65 2.80 -57.98 -4.11
C ALA A 65 1.47 -57.24 -4.19
N ARG A 66 1.35 -56.09 -3.53
CA ARG A 66 0.22 -55.17 -3.64
C ARG A 66 0.68 -53.73 -3.55
N GLY A 67 -0.13 -52.81 -4.05
CA GLY A 67 0.14 -51.38 -3.93
C GLY A 67 -0.83 -50.55 -4.73
N VAL A 68 -0.47 -49.31 -5.01
CA VAL A 68 -1.25 -48.39 -5.83
C VAL A 68 -0.36 -47.84 -6.94
N CYS A 69 -0.84 -47.83 -8.17
CA CYS A 69 -0.22 -47.12 -9.29
C CYS A 69 -0.96 -45.82 -9.61
N TRP A 70 -0.22 -44.78 -10.00
CA TRP A 70 -0.78 -43.48 -10.37
C TRP A 70 -0.09 -42.87 -11.60
N GLY A 71 -0.79 -41.96 -12.27
CA GLY A 71 -0.27 -41.23 -13.43
C GLY A 71 -1.23 -40.16 -13.93
N THR A 72 -0.77 -39.29 -14.82
CA THR A 72 -1.58 -38.22 -15.44
C THR A 72 -2.43 -38.71 -16.62
N THR A 73 -2.22 -39.96 -17.04
CA THR A 73 -3.05 -40.66 -18.02
C THR A 73 -4.02 -41.61 -17.33
N SER A 74 -5.20 -41.77 -17.92
CA SER A 74 -6.19 -42.73 -17.43
C SER A 74 -5.63 -44.16 -17.47
N ASN A 75 -6.01 -44.98 -16.49
CA ASN A 75 -5.59 -46.38 -16.35
C ASN A 75 -4.08 -46.58 -16.08
N PRO A 76 -3.51 -46.01 -15.01
CA PRO A 76 -2.13 -46.27 -14.63
C PRO A 76 -1.89 -47.77 -14.38
N ILE A 77 -0.68 -48.24 -14.64
CA ILE A 77 -0.24 -49.61 -14.43
C ILE A 77 1.11 -49.64 -13.70
N ILE A 78 1.51 -50.81 -13.19
CA ILE A 78 2.70 -50.95 -12.32
C ILE A 78 4.04 -50.66 -13.00
N THR A 79 4.09 -50.43 -14.31
CA THR A 79 5.32 -49.97 -14.99
C THR A 79 5.57 -48.47 -14.82
N GLY A 80 4.55 -47.71 -14.40
CA GLY A 80 4.65 -46.29 -14.06
C GLY A 80 4.90 -46.07 -12.57
N SER A 81 4.54 -44.89 -12.06
CA SER A 81 4.63 -44.57 -10.64
C SER A 81 3.72 -45.49 -9.83
N HIS A 82 4.28 -46.16 -8.83
CA HIS A 82 3.54 -47.06 -7.95
C HIS A 82 4.20 -47.19 -6.57
N THR A 83 3.40 -47.60 -5.57
CA THR A 83 3.87 -48.00 -4.23
C THR A 83 4.05 -49.52 -4.16
N SER A 84 4.80 -49.99 -3.17
CA SER A 84 4.94 -51.41 -2.84
C SER A 84 4.58 -51.61 -1.37
N ASP A 85 3.38 -52.12 -1.12
CA ASP A 85 2.72 -52.14 0.19
C ASP A 85 2.61 -53.57 0.76
N GLY A 86 3.57 -54.42 0.37
CA GLY A 86 3.77 -55.76 0.90
C GLY A 86 2.94 -56.85 0.22
N THR A 87 2.55 -57.86 0.99
CA THR A 87 1.91 -59.10 0.53
C THR A 87 0.60 -59.37 1.27
N GLY A 88 -0.14 -60.40 0.84
CA GLY A 88 -1.36 -60.85 1.51
C GLY A 88 -2.62 -60.04 1.19
N SER A 89 -3.75 -60.53 1.70
CA SER A 89 -5.09 -59.98 1.45
C SER A 89 -5.47 -58.89 2.46
N GLY A 90 -6.66 -58.30 2.27
CA GLY A 90 -7.22 -57.26 3.14
C GLY A 90 -6.91 -55.83 2.68
N VAL A 91 -7.15 -54.89 3.59
CA VAL A 91 -7.01 -53.45 3.36
C VAL A 91 -5.56 -53.01 3.55
N TYR A 92 -5.09 -52.11 2.69
CA TYR A 92 -3.80 -51.45 2.82
C TYR A 92 -3.89 -49.99 2.36
N ILE A 93 -2.99 -49.15 2.88
CA ILE A 93 -2.90 -47.72 2.60
C ILE A 93 -1.59 -47.45 1.86
N SER A 94 -1.64 -46.53 0.89
CA SER A 94 -0.51 -46.15 0.04
C SER A 94 -0.33 -44.63 0.07
N ASN A 95 0.91 -44.17 0.26
CA ASN A 95 1.27 -42.75 0.22
C ASN A 95 1.86 -42.40 -1.15
N LEU A 96 1.17 -41.55 -1.91
CA LEU A 96 1.61 -41.05 -3.21
C LEU A 96 2.41 -39.77 -2.96
N ASN A 97 3.66 -39.72 -3.37
CA ASN A 97 4.57 -38.58 -3.17
C ASN A 97 5.18 -38.12 -4.51
N GLY A 98 5.71 -36.90 -4.53
CA GLY A 98 6.39 -36.34 -5.71
C GLY A 98 5.42 -36.02 -6.85
N LEU A 99 4.21 -35.62 -6.51
CA LEU A 99 3.19 -35.20 -7.48
C LEU A 99 3.44 -33.75 -7.92
N ASP A 100 3.10 -33.46 -9.17
CA ASP A 100 3.12 -32.11 -9.71
C ASP A 100 1.95 -31.29 -9.16
N LEU A 101 2.16 -29.99 -8.98
CA LEU A 101 1.16 -29.04 -8.47
C LEU A 101 -0.02 -28.91 -9.43
N ASN A 102 -1.24 -28.67 -8.91
CA ASN A 102 -2.45 -28.41 -9.70
C ASN A 102 -2.67 -29.40 -10.87
N THR A 103 -2.37 -30.67 -10.65
CA THR A 103 -2.33 -31.70 -11.70
C THR A 103 -3.33 -32.80 -11.40
N VAL A 104 -4.09 -33.22 -12.42
CA VAL A 104 -5.03 -34.34 -12.33
C VAL A 104 -4.25 -35.65 -12.42
N TYR A 105 -4.43 -36.49 -11.40
CA TYR A 105 -3.89 -37.85 -11.36
C TYR A 105 -5.02 -38.88 -11.34
N TYR A 106 -4.77 -39.99 -12.02
CA TYR A 106 -5.57 -41.21 -11.98
C TYR A 106 -4.83 -42.24 -11.14
N VAL A 107 -5.57 -43.03 -10.35
CA VAL A 107 -5.05 -43.94 -9.34
C VAL A 107 -5.76 -45.30 -9.43
N ARG A 108 -5.01 -46.39 -9.29
CA ARG A 108 -5.55 -47.75 -9.20
C ARG A 108 -4.78 -48.57 -8.18
N ALA A 109 -5.50 -49.32 -7.36
CA ALA A 109 -4.92 -50.39 -6.57
C ALA A 109 -4.50 -51.56 -7.46
N TYR A 110 -3.40 -52.25 -7.14
CA TYR A 110 -2.96 -53.48 -7.80
C TYR A 110 -2.66 -54.58 -6.78
N ALA A 111 -2.85 -55.84 -7.21
CA ALA A 111 -2.39 -57.03 -6.48
C ALA A 111 -1.88 -58.10 -7.45
N ILE A 112 -0.79 -58.75 -7.09
CA ILE A 112 -0.11 -59.77 -7.89
C ILE A 112 -0.19 -61.09 -7.16
N ASN A 113 -0.56 -62.16 -7.84
CA ASN A 113 -0.36 -63.54 -7.39
C ASN A 113 0.33 -64.35 -8.49
N SER A 114 0.43 -65.66 -8.32
CA SER A 114 1.09 -66.53 -9.32
C SER A 114 0.38 -66.58 -10.69
N VAL A 115 -0.87 -66.14 -10.78
CA VAL A 115 -1.67 -66.13 -12.03
C VAL A 115 -1.43 -64.85 -12.81
N GLY A 116 -1.28 -63.72 -12.13
CA GLY A 116 -1.05 -62.43 -12.76
C GLY A 116 -1.41 -61.25 -11.88
N ILE A 117 -1.64 -60.10 -12.52
CA ILE A 117 -1.90 -58.83 -11.87
C ILE A 117 -3.38 -58.50 -12.00
N ALA A 118 -4.02 -58.23 -10.86
CA ALA A 118 -5.34 -57.60 -10.81
C ALA A 118 -5.20 -56.11 -10.52
N TYR A 119 -6.11 -55.33 -11.10
CA TYR A 119 -6.21 -53.89 -10.86
C TYR A 119 -7.63 -53.53 -10.41
N GLY A 120 -7.72 -52.62 -9.45
CA GLY A 120 -8.98 -52.02 -9.05
C GLY A 120 -9.52 -51.03 -10.09
N VAL A 121 -10.68 -50.47 -9.77
CA VAL A 121 -11.29 -49.37 -10.53
C VAL A 121 -10.41 -48.12 -10.50
N VAL A 122 -10.46 -47.31 -11.56
CA VAL A 122 -9.76 -46.03 -11.60
C VAL A 122 -10.51 -45.01 -10.76
N VAL A 123 -9.80 -44.30 -9.89
CA VAL A 123 -10.26 -43.07 -9.25
C VAL A 123 -9.34 -41.92 -9.66
N SER A 124 -9.82 -40.68 -9.62
CA SER A 124 -9.01 -39.51 -9.97
C SER A 124 -9.09 -38.43 -8.90
N PHE A 125 -8.03 -37.64 -8.79
CA PHE A 125 -7.94 -36.47 -7.91
C PHE A 125 -7.06 -35.38 -8.54
N THR A 126 -7.13 -34.16 -8.01
CA THR A 126 -6.27 -33.03 -8.44
C THR A 126 -5.47 -32.56 -7.24
N THR A 127 -4.15 -32.43 -7.38
CA THR A 127 -3.31 -31.82 -6.34
C THR A 127 -3.64 -30.34 -6.15
N ILE A 128 -3.35 -29.80 -4.96
CA ILE A 128 -3.69 -28.42 -4.61
C ILE A 128 -2.72 -27.44 -5.31
N PRO A 129 -3.18 -26.33 -5.92
CA PRO A 129 -2.29 -25.29 -6.45
C PRO A 129 -1.60 -24.49 -5.34
N ILE A 130 -0.45 -23.89 -5.64
CA ILE A 130 0.10 -22.80 -4.82
C ILE A 130 -0.52 -21.48 -5.29
N LEU A 131 -1.03 -20.70 -4.36
CA LEU A 131 -1.59 -19.37 -4.60
C LEU A 131 -0.68 -18.30 -3.98
N VAL A 132 -0.88 -17.03 -4.35
CA VAL A 132 -0.25 -15.92 -3.62
C VAL A 132 -0.86 -15.80 -2.22
N ALA A 133 -0.11 -15.22 -1.28
CA ALA A 133 -0.54 -15.08 0.11
C ALA A 133 -1.82 -14.24 0.30
N THR A 134 -2.51 -14.44 1.43
CA THR A 134 -3.60 -13.57 1.88
C THR A 134 -3.14 -12.73 3.07
N LEU A 135 -3.28 -11.41 2.98
CA LEU A 135 -2.80 -10.47 4.00
C LEU A 135 -3.63 -9.18 4.08
N THR A 136 -3.56 -8.52 5.23
CA THR A 136 -4.13 -7.18 5.47
C THR A 136 -3.05 -6.12 5.61
N THR A 137 -3.43 -4.85 5.45
CA THR A 137 -2.58 -3.69 5.77
C THR A 137 -3.17 -2.95 6.95
N ASP A 138 -2.34 -2.77 7.97
CA ASP A 138 -2.72 -2.08 9.19
C ASP A 138 -2.80 -0.56 8.96
N GLU A 139 -3.56 0.13 9.81
CA GLU A 139 -3.65 1.59 9.76
C GLU A 139 -2.27 2.24 9.98
N VAL A 140 -2.09 3.42 9.39
CA VAL A 140 -0.85 4.19 9.55
C VAL A 140 -0.91 5.01 10.84
N ILE A 141 0.12 4.86 11.67
CA ILE A 141 0.23 5.52 12.98
C ILE A 141 1.59 6.21 13.14
N SER A 142 1.77 6.93 14.25
CA SER A 142 3.04 7.59 14.61
C SER A 142 3.62 8.47 13.50
N ILE A 143 2.74 9.19 12.79
CA ILE A 143 3.12 10.03 11.66
C ILE A 143 3.88 11.25 12.17
N THR A 144 5.10 11.41 11.66
CA THR A 144 5.98 12.57 11.87
C THR A 144 6.13 13.35 10.56
N GLU A 145 7.04 14.31 10.55
CA GLU A 145 7.41 15.08 9.38
C GLU A 145 8.14 14.23 8.34
N THR A 146 8.83 13.16 8.76
CA THR A 146 9.70 12.37 7.86
C THR A 146 9.55 10.85 7.98
N SER A 147 8.64 10.39 8.83
CA SER A 147 8.41 8.98 9.07
C SER A 147 6.96 8.68 9.42
N ALA A 148 6.60 7.40 9.29
CA ALA A 148 5.37 6.85 9.79
C ALA A 148 5.55 5.36 10.10
N VAL A 149 4.60 4.78 10.84
CA VAL A 149 4.59 3.35 11.16
C VAL A 149 3.32 2.73 10.59
N SER A 150 3.47 1.56 9.98
CA SER A 150 2.35 0.73 9.52
C SER A 150 2.72 -0.74 9.74
N GLY A 151 2.03 -1.65 9.09
CA GLY A 151 2.26 -3.08 9.21
C GLY A 151 1.23 -3.87 8.42
N GLY A 152 1.20 -5.16 8.69
CA GLY A 152 0.21 -6.06 8.12
C GLY A 152 0.19 -7.39 8.84
N ASN A 153 -0.79 -8.20 8.47
CA ASN A 153 -0.92 -9.56 8.98
C ASN A 153 -1.15 -10.52 7.81
N ILE A 154 -0.28 -11.52 7.69
CA ILE A 154 -0.41 -12.59 6.69
C ILE A 154 -1.17 -13.74 7.34
N THR A 155 -2.43 -13.95 6.93
CA THR A 155 -3.31 -14.97 7.50
C THR A 155 -3.20 -16.33 6.80
N ASP A 156 -2.72 -16.34 5.56
CA ASP A 156 -2.53 -17.55 4.76
C ASP A 156 -1.35 -17.35 3.81
N ASP A 157 -0.46 -18.34 3.71
CA ASP A 157 0.70 -18.31 2.82
C ASP A 157 0.41 -18.83 1.40
N GLY A 158 -0.83 -19.27 1.14
CA GLY A 158 -1.24 -19.79 -0.16
C GLY A 158 -0.61 -21.16 -0.49
N GLY A 159 -0.12 -21.89 0.52
CA GLY A 159 0.49 -23.20 0.36
C GLY A 159 1.97 -23.17 0.00
N ALA A 160 2.64 -22.01 0.10
CA ALA A 160 4.08 -21.90 -0.05
C ALA A 160 4.67 -20.89 0.93
N PHE A 161 5.86 -21.23 1.45
CA PHE A 161 6.56 -20.40 2.42
C PHE A 161 6.76 -18.95 1.94
N ILE A 162 6.42 -18.00 2.80
CA ILE A 162 6.64 -16.56 2.56
C ILE A 162 8.12 -16.24 2.71
N THR A 163 8.77 -15.85 1.61
CA THR A 163 10.21 -15.54 1.57
C THR A 163 10.51 -14.10 1.97
N GLU A 164 9.58 -13.18 1.73
CA GLU A 164 9.73 -11.75 2.02
C GLU A 164 8.36 -11.13 2.34
N ARG A 165 8.32 -10.20 3.28
CA ARG A 165 7.14 -9.35 3.57
C ARG A 165 7.56 -7.93 3.94
N GLY A 166 6.63 -7.00 3.85
CA GLY A 166 6.83 -5.64 4.33
C GLY A 166 5.72 -4.69 3.88
N ILE A 167 6.00 -3.40 3.92
CA ILE A 167 5.13 -2.33 3.41
C ILE A 167 5.80 -1.67 2.21
N CYS A 168 5.07 -1.45 1.11
CA CYS A 168 5.47 -0.60 0.00
C CYS A 168 4.63 0.68 -0.04
N TRP A 169 5.23 1.80 -0.47
CA TRP A 169 4.58 3.11 -0.47
C TRP A 169 4.97 4.00 -1.66
N SER A 170 4.11 4.96 -1.97
CA SER A 170 4.29 5.94 -3.05
C SER A 170 3.41 7.17 -2.81
N THR A 171 3.71 8.29 -3.47
CA THR A 171 2.78 9.44 -3.56
C THR A 171 1.66 9.21 -4.57
N GLU A 172 1.80 8.20 -5.43
CA GLU A 172 0.77 7.73 -6.35
C GLU A 172 0.00 6.54 -5.77
N GLY A 173 -1.26 6.39 -6.17
CA GLY A 173 -2.10 5.27 -5.74
C GLY A 173 -1.61 3.91 -6.27
N ASN A 174 -1.99 2.86 -5.56
CA ASN A 174 -1.65 1.45 -5.80
C ASN A 174 -0.13 1.17 -5.81
N PRO A 175 0.60 1.52 -4.73
CA PRO A 175 2.03 1.24 -4.66
C PRO A 175 2.30 -0.27 -4.78
N THR A 176 3.45 -0.60 -5.37
CA THR A 176 3.95 -1.97 -5.51
C THR A 176 5.39 -2.07 -4.97
N VAL A 177 5.98 -3.26 -5.01
CA VAL A 177 7.36 -3.48 -4.55
C VAL A 177 8.42 -2.81 -5.44
N SER A 178 8.03 -2.24 -6.58
CA SER A 178 8.93 -1.41 -7.41
C SER A 178 9.05 0.03 -6.91
N ASN A 179 8.16 0.46 -6.00
CA ASN A 179 8.26 1.73 -5.30
C ASN A 179 9.17 1.57 -4.06
N ASP A 180 9.16 2.58 -3.19
CA ASP A 180 9.82 2.46 -1.89
C ASP A 180 9.15 1.34 -1.07
N LYS A 181 9.98 0.56 -0.36
CA LYS A 181 9.51 -0.55 0.47
C LYS A 181 10.40 -0.81 1.66
N THR A 182 9.82 -1.49 2.64
CA THR A 182 10.49 -2.10 3.80
C THR A 182 10.64 -3.60 3.57
N ILE A 183 11.59 -4.24 4.24
CA ILE A 183 11.77 -5.70 4.24
C ILE A 183 11.75 -6.16 5.70
N ASP A 184 10.65 -6.77 6.12
CA ASP A 184 10.32 -7.08 7.53
C ASP A 184 10.32 -8.60 7.79
N GLY A 185 11.17 -9.32 7.07
CA GLY A 185 11.43 -10.74 7.24
C GLY A 185 10.57 -11.65 6.38
N SER A 186 10.30 -12.85 6.91
CA SER A 186 9.66 -13.98 6.22
C SER A 186 8.61 -14.65 7.12
N GLY A 187 7.87 -15.62 6.57
CA GLY A 187 6.81 -16.35 7.29
C GLY A 187 5.48 -15.59 7.43
N THR A 188 4.51 -16.24 8.06
CA THR A 188 3.16 -15.71 8.29
C THR A 188 3.06 -14.90 9.59
N GLY A 189 1.88 -14.33 9.86
CA GLY A 189 1.58 -13.55 11.06
C GLY A 189 1.76 -12.04 10.88
N SER A 190 1.63 -11.33 12.00
CA SER A 190 1.71 -9.87 12.06
C SER A 190 3.15 -9.36 11.97
N PHE A 191 3.33 -8.21 11.36
CA PHE A 191 4.60 -7.49 11.30
C PHE A 191 4.36 -5.97 11.33
N THR A 192 5.41 -5.23 11.69
CA THR A 192 5.40 -3.77 11.81
C THR A 192 6.54 -3.19 11.00
N SER A 193 6.29 -2.10 10.30
CA SER A 193 7.24 -1.47 9.38
C SER A 193 7.44 0.01 9.74
N ASN A 194 8.69 0.45 9.75
CA ASN A 194 9.05 1.86 9.94
C ASN A 194 9.35 2.50 8.58
N LEU A 195 8.45 3.36 8.12
CA LEU A 195 8.63 4.13 6.89
C LEU A 195 9.46 5.37 7.24
N THR A 196 10.57 5.60 6.55
CA THR A 196 11.51 6.70 6.82
C THR A 196 11.91 7.39 5.53
N GLY A 197 12.54 8.58 5.65
CA GLY A 197 12.99 9.35 4.49
C GLY A 197 11.84 9.95 3.68
N LEU A 198 10.69 10.16 4.31
CA LEU A 198 9.52 10.76 3.67
C LEU A 198 9.66 12.27 3.65
N PRO A 199 9.56 12.95 2.50
CA PRO A 199 9.34 14.39 2.48
C PRO A 199 8.10 14.82 3.30
N CYS A 200 8.24 15.94 4.02
CA CYS A 200 7.19 16.51 4.87
C CYS A 200 6.02 17.08 4.06
N GLY A 201 4.83 17.14 4.66
CA GLY A 201 3.63 17.71 4.05
C GLY A 201 3.14 17.04 2.78
N ARG A 202 3.46 15.76 2.59
CA ARG A 202 3.07 14.99 1.40
C ARG A 202 2.15 13.83 1.78
N THR A 203 1.16 13.60 0.93
CA THR A 203 0.27 12.44 1.02
C THR A 203 0.94 11.23 0.38
N TYR A 204 0.90 10.11 1.10
CA TYR A 204 1.41 8.81 0.69
C TYR A 204 0.30 7.76 0.74
N TYR A 205 0.41 6.79 -0.15
CA TYR A 205 -0.38 5.56 -0.15
C TYR A 205 0.53 4.40 0.23
N VAL A 206 0.04 3.47 1.06
CA VAL A 206 0.79 2.31 1.54
C VAL A 206 0.01 1.01 1.35
N ARG A 207 0.73 -0.09 1.11
CA ARG A 207 0.18 -1.45 1.06
C ARG A 207 1.17 -2.43 1.68
N ALA A 208 0.67 -3.35 2.50
CA ALA A 208 1.42 -4.53 2.91
C ALA A 208 1.66 -5.42 1.69
N TYR A 209 2.81 -6.07 1.60
CA TYR A 209 3.12 -7.06 0.58
C TYR A 209 3.72 -8.33 1.19
N ALA A 210 3.55 -9.45 0.51
CA ALA A 210 4.20 -10.72 0.84
C ALA A 210 4.56 -11.49 -0.44
N VAL A 211 5.70 -12.16 -0.43
CA VAL A 211 6.25 -12.90 -1.57
C VAL A 211 6.32 -14.38 -1.23
N ASN A 212 5.78 -15.22 -2.11
CA ASN A 212 5.96 -16.67 -2.10
C ASN A 212 6.30 -17.16 -3.52
N SER A 213 6.39 -18.48 -3.72
CA SER A 213 6.73 -19.05 -5.03
C SER A 213 5.66 -18.84 -6.11
N ALA A 214 4.41 -18.52 -5.75
CA ALA A 214 3.37 -18.18 -6.71
C ALA A 214 3.39 -16.71 -7.14
N GLY A 215 4.01 -15.82 -6.35
CA GLY A 215 4.18 -14.41 -6.69
C GLY A 215 4.08 -13.48 -5.50
N ILE A 216 3.63 -12.25 -5.77
CA ILE A 216 3.51 -11.18 -4.78
C ILE A 216 2.04 -10.90 -4.50
N ALA A 217 1.64 -11.01 -3.25
CA ALA A 217 0.35 -10.57 -2.76
C ALA A 217 0.46 -9.17 -2.15
N TYR A 218 -0.65 -8.43 -2.17
CA TYR A 218 -0.76 -7.12 -1.55
C TYR A 218 -2.03 -6.99 -0.72
N GLY A 219 -1.92 -6.34 0.42
CA GLY A 219 -3.06 -5.94 1.23
C GLY A 219 -3.83 -4.75 0.66
N SER A 220 -4.83 -4.30 1.43
CA SER A 220 -5.63 -3.11 1.14
C SER A 220 -4.78 -1.83 1.18
N GLN A 221 -5.08 -0.87 0.31
CA GLN A 221 -4.42 0.43 0.37
C GLN A 221 -4.87 1.25 1.59
N ARG A 222 -3.91 1.88 2.26
CA ARG A 222 -4.13 2.98 3.22
C ARG A 222 -3.46 4.25 2.71
N SER A 223 -3.83 5.41 3.27
CA SER A 223 -3.20 6.69 2.95
C SER A 223 -2.94 7.50 4.20
N PHE A 224 -1.88 8.30 4.19
CA PHE A 224 -1.55 9.24 5.27
C PHE A 224 -0.80 10.44 4.71
N THR A 225 -0.78 11.54 5.47
CA THR A 225 -0.04 12.76 5.12
C THR A 225 1.01 13.02 6.19
N THR A 226 2.28 13.13 5.80
CA THR A 226 3.36 13.50 6.73
C THR A 226 3.11 14.91 7.28
N LYS A 227 3.52 15.14 8.53
CA LYS A 227 3.40 16.47 9.14
C LYS A 227 4.30 17.48 8.41
N MET A 228 3.96 18.76 8.48
CA MET A 228 4.87 19.84 8.09
C MET A 228 5.85 20.13 9.22
N PHE A 229 7.09 20.49 8.88
CA PHE A 229 8.00 21.06 9.88
C PHE A 229 7.43 22.39 10.43
N PRO A 230 7.70 22.71 11.70
CA PRO A 230 7.46 24.06 12.20
C PRO A 230 8.43 25.04 11.53
N THR A 231 7.99 26.28 11.33
CA THR A 231 8.82 27.37 10.79
C THR A 231 10.14 27.51 11.54
N VAL A 232 11.27 27.57 10.81
CA VAL A 232 12.62 27.68 11.38
C VAL A 232 13.07 29.15 11.37
N PHE A 233 12.85 29.83 12.49
CA PHE A 233 13.30 31.21 12.66
C PHE A 233 14.82 31.30 12.87
N ASN A 234 15.43 32.42 12.46
CA ASN A 234 16.84 32.69 12.73
C ASN A 234 17.08 32.83 14.26
N PRO A 235 17.85 31.93 14.90
CA PRO A 235 18.00 31.91 16.35
C PRO A 235 18.84 33.08 16.90
N ASN A 236 19.57 33.80 16.05
CA ASN A 236 20.40 34.94 16.44
C ASN A 236 19.64 36.27 16.47
N LEU A 237 18.34 36.25 16.14
CA LEU A 237 17.48 37.44 16.11
C LEU A 237 16.41 37.35 17.19
N THR A 238 16.04 38.52 17.75
CA THR A 238 14.96 38.63 18.73
C THR A 238 13.66 38.96 18.03
N TYR A 239 12.66 38.08 18.19
CA TYR A 239 11.34 38.27 17.63
C TYR A 239 10.36 38.81 18.67
N GLY A 240 9.55 39.79 18.25
CA GLY A 240 8.35 40.19 18.96
C GLY A 240 7.16 39.31 18.60
N SER A 241 5.96 39.78 18.92
CA SER A 241 4.72 39.12 18.51
C SER A 241 3.55 40.07 18.33
N VAL A 242 2.58 39.66 17.52
CA VAL A 242 1.28 40.30 17.35
C VAL A 242 0.20 39.22 17.28
N SER A 243 -0.99 39.50 17.81
CA SER A 243 -2.16 38.64 17.62
C SER A 243 -3.17 39.29 16.68
N ASP A 244 -3.85 38.49 15.86
CA ASP A 244 -5.03 38.94 15.13
C ASP A 244 -6.31 38.80 15.97
N ILE A 245 -7.45 39.07 15.35
CA ILE A 245 -8.77 39.00 15.97
C ILE A 245 -9.23 37.55 16.29
N ASP A 246 -8.58 36.56 15.67
CA ASP A 246 -8.82 35.12 15.92
C ASP A 246 -7.83 34.54 16.94
N GLU A 247 -7.10 35.41 17.65
CA GLU A 247 -6.10 35.05 18.65
C GLU A 247 -4.92 34.23 18.07
N ASN A 248 -4.73 34.24 16.76
CA ASN A 248 -3.53 33.66 16.18
C ASN A 248 -2.34 34.52 16.58
N LEU A 249 -1.37 33.93 17.28
CA LEU A 249 -0.13 34.60 17.66
C LEU A 249 0.92 34.45 16.56
N TYR A 250 1.45 35.57 16.07
CA TYR A 250 2.48 35.62 15.04
C TYR A 250 3.75 36.25 15.58
N LYS A 251 4.91 35.73 15.18
CA LYS A 251 6.21 36.37 15.38
C LYS A 251 6.33 37.63 14.54
N THR A 252 7.03 38.63 15.07
CA THR A 252 7.35 39.88 14.37
C THR A 252 8.84 40.17 14.45
N ILE A 253 9.38 40.89 13.48
CA ILE A 253 10.80 41.23 13.41
C ILE A 253 10.97 42.68 12.96
N GLN A 254 11.92 43.39 13.58
CA GLN A 254 12.31 44.71 13.13
C GLN A 254 13.40 44.59 12.06
N ILE A 255 13.18 45.21 10.90
CA ILE A 255 14.12 45.25 9.78
C ILE A 255 14.30 46.72 9.39
N GLY A 256 15.47 47.27 9.71
CA GLY A 256 15.70 48.70 9.65
C GLY A 256 14.71 49.46 10.54
N ASN A 257 13.91 50.34 9.93
CA ASN A 257 12.89 51.14 10.62
C ASN A 257 11.49 50.54 10.53
N GLN A 258 11.32 49.39 9.89
CA GLN A 258 10.02 48.73 9.71
C GLN A 258 9.88 47.53 10.65
N ILE A 259 8.67 47.31 11.17
CA ILE A 259 8.35 46.10 11.94
C ILE A 259 7.43 45.23 11.10
N TRP A 260 7.92 44.06 10.72
CA TRP A 260 7.23 43.10 9.85
C TRP A 260 6.75 41.90 10.63
N MET A 261 5.63 41.29 10.21
CA MET A 261 5.34 39.91 10.60
C MET A 261 6.43 38.99 10.04
N ALA A 262 6.87 38.03 10.85
CA ALA A 262 7.80 36.96 10.48
C ALA A 262 7.07 35.67 10.00
N GLU A 263 5.75 35.63 10.17
CA GLU A 263 4.87 34.56 9.70
C GLU A 263 3.81 35.11 8.73
N ASN A 264 3.25 34.23 7.91
CA ASN A 264 2.12 34.58 7.05
C ASN A 264 0.82 34.61 7.86
N LEU A 265 -0.07 35.54 7.52
CA LEU A 265 -1.36 35.71 8.17
C LEU A 265 -2.27 34.49 7.97
N ARG A 266 -3.00 34.09 9.01
CA ARG A 266 -3.91 32.93 9.02
C ARG A 266 -5.27 33.21 9.70
N THR A 267 -5.68 34.49 9.72
CA THR A 267 -7.00 34.95 10.18
C THR A 267 -8.12 34.45 9.27
N ASN A 268 -9.27 34.14 9.85
CA ASN A 268 -10.53 33.91 9.13
C ASN A 268 -11.54 35.06 9.33
N LYS A 269 -11.15 36.13 10.02
CA LYS A 269 -11.92 37.36 10.17
C LYS A 269 -11.11 38.60 9.80
N TYR A 270 -11.80 39.60 9.29
CA TYR A 270 -11.29 40.98 9.25
C TYR A 270 -11.19 41.55 10.66
N SER A 271 -10.40 42.61 10.84
CA SER A 271 -10.20 43.30 12.12
C SER A 271 -11.47 43.94 12.69
N ASP A 272 -12.55 44.06 11.92
CA ASP A 272 -13.88 44.46 12.39
C ASP A 272 -14.79 43.29 12.82
N GLY A 273 -14.25 42.06 12.80
CA GLY A 273 -14.97 40.83 13.18
C GLY A 273 -15.75 40.18 12.05
N THR A 274 -15.83 40.81 10.87
CA THR A 274 -16.51 40.23 9.71
C THR A 274 -15.79 38.97 9.25
N ILE A 275 -16.53 37.87 9.08
CA ILE A 275 -15.98 36.57 8.64
C ILE A 275 -15.55 36.65 7.17
N ILE A 276 -14.37 36.12 6.89
CA ILE A 276 -13.86 35.88 5.55
C ILE A 276 -14.27 34.45 5.17
N PRO A 277 -15.02 34.21 4.07
CA PRO A 277 -15.40 32.86 3.66
C PRO A 277 -14.20 31.98 3.29
N ASN A 278 -14.16 30.73 3.82
CA ASN A 278 -13.26 29.68 3.34
C ASN A 278 -13.90 28.97 2.14
N VAL A 279 -13.45 29.27 0.94
CA VAL A 279 -14.04 28.74 -0.30
C VAL A 279 -13.12 27.69 -0.88
N THR A 280 -13.53 26.41 -0.90
CA THR A 280 -12.72 25.30 -1.45
C THR A 280 -13.16 24.87 -2.84
N ASN A 281 -14.37 25.23 -3.27
CA ASN A 281 -14.86 24.90 -4.61
C ASN A 281 -14.20 25.80 -5.69
N ASP A 282 -13.60 25.17 -6.70
CA ASP A 282 -12.85 25.88 -7.76
C ASP A 282 -13.73 26.74 -8.67
N MET A 283 -14.98 26.31 -8.92
CA MET A 283 -15.94 27.05 -9.73
C MET A 283 -16.51 28.26 -8.98
N GLU A 284 -16.66 28.15 -7.67
CA GLU A 284 -17.04 29.29 -6.82
C GLU A 284 -15.89 30.29 -6.75
N TRP A 285 -14.68 29.83 -6.38
CA TRP A 285 -13.48 30.64 -6.20
C TRP A 285 -13.18 31.55 -7.40
N ARG A 286 -13.23 30.98 -8.61
CA ARG A 286 -12.91 31.72 -9.85
C ARG A 286 -13.87 32.86 -10.18
N ASN A 287 -15.07 32.86 -9.62
CA ASN A 287 -16.13 33.82 -9.88
C ASN A 287 -16.32 34.83 -8.73
N LEU A 288 -15.52 34.75 -7.68
CA LEU A 288 -15.62 35.65 -6.54
C LEU A 288 -15.31 37.09 -6.93
N ILE A 289 -16.14 38.00 -6.42
CA ILE A 289 -15.93 39.46 -6.43
C ILE A 289 -15.87 40.03 -5.00
N THR A 290 -15.84 39.13 -4.01
CA THR A 290 -15.77 39.43 -2.57
C THR A 290 -14.55 38.76 -1.96
N GLY A 291 -14.15 39.22 -0.77
CA GLY A 291 -13.05 38.61 -0.05
C GLY A 291 -13.30 37.15 0.28
N ALA A 292 -12.27 36.32 0.14
CA ALA A 292 -12.26 34.91 0.53
C ALA A 292 -10.83 34.46 0.84
N TYR A 293 -10.72 33.34 1.54
CA TYR A 293 -9.46 32.65 1.77
C TYR A 293 -9.60 31.15 1.55
N CYS A 294 -8.47 30.45 1.46
CA CYS A 294 -8.39 29.01 1.59
C CYS A 294 -7.05 28.58 2.17
N TRP A 295 -6.98 27.34 2.66
CA TRP A 295 -5.70 26.68 2.96
C TRP A 295 -5.11 26.07 1.70
N PHE A 296 -3.78 25.96 1.63
CA PHE A 296 -3.14 25.25 0.53
C PHE A 296 -3.69 23.81 0.45
N ASN A 297 -4.01 23.33 -0.76
CA ASN A 297 -4.68 22.04 -1.00
C ASN A 297 -5.99 21.81 -0.23
N HIS A 298 -6.61 22.87 0.29
CA HIS A 298 -7.78 22.79 1.18
C HIS A 298 -7.54 22.00 2.48
N ASP A 299 -6.28 21.84 2.90
CA ASP A 299 -5.89 21.11 4.10
C ASP A 299 -5.44 22.06 5.21
N GLU A 300 -6.36 22.31 6.15
CA GLU A 300 -6.10 23.14 7.33
C GLU A 300 -5.06 22.51 8.26
N THR A 301 -5.18 21.21 8.51
CA THR A 301 -4.40 20.50 9.52
C THR A 301 -2.92 20.50 9.17
N THR A 302 -2.59 20.35 7.89
CA THR A 302 -1.20 20.27 7.43
C THR A 302 -0.57 21.64 7.20
N TYR A 303 -1.28 22.60 6.59
CA TYR A 303 -0.63 23.81 6.05
C TYR A 303 -0.89 25.11 6.83
N LYS A 304 -1.96 25.20 7.64
CA LYS A 304 -2.33 26.44 8.34
C LYS A 304 -1.23 27.01 9.22
N ALA A 305 -0.62 26.15 10.05
CA ALA A 305 0.35 26.58 11.05
C ALA A 305 1.63 27.14 10.39
N THR A 306 2.13 26.46 9.36
CA THR A 306 3.41 26.78 8.71
C THR A 306 3.27 27.86 7.65
N TYR A 307 2.31 27.76 6.72
CA TYR A 307 2.25 28.64 5.55
C TYR A 307 1.19 29.75 5.62
N GLY A 308 0.27 29.67 6.58
CA GLY A 308 -0.85 30.59 6.69
C GLY A 308 -1.90 30.39 5.59
N ALA A 309 -2.78 31.37 5.45
CA ALA A 309 -3.89 31.33 4.50
C ALA A 309 -3.52 31.99 3.16
N LEU A 310 -4.16 31.51 2.10
CA LEU A 310 -4.14 32.12 0.77
C LEU A 310 -5.40 32.95 0.59
N TYR A 311 -5.25 34.27 0.61
CA TYR A 311 -6.35 35.22 0.45
C TYR A 311 -6.46 35.63 -1.02
N ASN A 312 -7.68 35.90 -1.48
CA ASN A 312 -7.86 36.65 -2.71
C ASN A 312 -7.63 38.16 -2.48
N TRP A 313 -7.41 38.91 -3.55
CA TRP A 313 -7.11 40.34 -3.42
C TRP A 313 -8.30 41.15 -2.91
N PHE A 314 -9.53 40.68 -3.13
CA PHE A 314 -10.73 41.35 -2.58
C PHE A 314 -10.72 41.37 -1.05
N ALA A 315 -10.14 40.37 -0.39
CA ALA A 315 -9.94 40.40 1.05
C ALA A 315 -8.86 41.41 1.46
N VAL A 316 -7.79 41.51 0.67
CA VAL A 316 -6.68 42.45 0.89
C VAL A 316 -7.12 43.90 0.79
N ASN A 317 -7.89 44.26 -0.24
CA ASN A 317 -8.27 45.64 -0.53
C ASN A 317 -9.26 46.26 0.47
N THR A 318 -9.77 45.48 1.42
CA THR A 318 -10.65 46.00 2.47
C THR A 318 -9.95 47.00 3.40
N GLY A 319 -8.62 46.93 3.49
CA GLY A 319 -7.84 47.65 4.52
C GLY A 319 -8.03 47.09 5.93
N LYS A 320 -8.76 45.98 6.09
CA LYS A 320 -9.15 45.40 7.37
C LYS A 320 -8.57 44.00 7.61
N LEU A 321 -7.73 43.51 6.71
CA LEU A 321 -7.23 42.13 6.78
C LEU A 321 -6.20 41.94 7.90
N CYS A 322 -5.35 42.94 8.12
CA CYS A 322 -4.30 42.89 9.14
C CYS A 322 -4.82 43.24 10.55
N PRO A 323 -4.12 42.83 11.62
CA PRO A 323 -4.42 43.25 12.99
C PRO A 323 -4.50 44.77 13.13
N THR A 324 -5.25 45.29 14.10
CA THR A 324 -5.32 46.74 14.37
C THR A 324 -3.93 47.33 14.62
N GLY A 325 -3.60 48.44 13.94
CA GLY A 325 -2.27 49.06 13.97
C GLY A 325 -1.25 48.43 13.02
N TRP A 326 -1.72 47.59 12.10
CA TRP A 326 -0.94 46.95 11.04
C TRP A 326 -1.71 47.02 9.72
N HIS A 327 -0.97 47.04 8.62
CA HIS A 327 -1.54 47.09 7.27
C HIS A 327 -0.89 46.09 6.32
N VAL A 328 -1.56 45.83 5.19
CA VAL A 328 -0.98 45.08 4.08
C VAL A 328 0.05 45.96 3.39
N PRO A 329 1.30 45.50 3.17
CA PRO A 329 2.37 46.38 2.73
C PRO A 329 2.13 46.95 1.33
N SER A 330 2.41 48.24 1.19
CA SER A 330 2.45 48.96 -0.08
C SER A 330 3.73 48.66 -0.86
N ASP A 331 3.80 49.12 -2.12
CA ASP A 331 5.07 49.05 -2.86
C ASP A 331 6.20 49.83 -2.18
N GLY A 332 5.88 50.95 -1.53
CA GLY A 332 6.84 51.75 -0.77
C GLY A 332 7.41 50.98 0.43
N ASP A 333 6.60 50.14 1.07
CA ASP A 333 7.06 49.33 2.19
C ASP A 333 8.04 48.26 1.74
N TRP A 334 7.71 47.54 0.66
CA TRP A 334 8.61 46.55 0.06
C TRP A 334 9.88 47.20 -0.52
N ALA A 335 9.79 48.40 -1.08
CA ALA A 335 10.94 49.15 -1.58
C ALA A 335 11.90 49.50 -0.43
N THR A 336 11.38 50.04 0.68
CA THR A 336 12.15 50.33 1.90
C THR A 336 12.87 49.08 2.41
N LEU A 337 12.14 47.96 2.55
CA LEU A 337 12.69 46.68 2.99
C LEU A 337 13.81 46.21 2.07
N SER A 338 13.55 46.19 0.76
CA SER A 338 14.52 45.73 -0.24
C SER A 338 15.78 46.59 -0.26
N THR A 339 15.63 47.92 -0.22
CA THR A 339 16.77 48.87 -0.16
C THR A 339 17.61 48.63 1.09
N TYR A 340 16.99 48.45 2.27
CA TYR A 340 17.70 48.13 3.50
C TYR A 340 18.50 46.82 3.39
N LEU A 341 17.96 45.83 2.68
CA LEU A 341 18.61 44.54 2.46
C LEU A 341 19.66 44.55 1.34
N GLY A 342 19.90 45.70 0.71
CA GLY A 342 20.93 45.88 -0.33
C GLY A 342 20.40 45.72 -1.77
N GLY A 343 19.09 45.84 -1.96
CA GLY A 343 18.42 45.91 -3.26
C GLY A 343 17.77 44.60 -3.71
N ASP A 344 16.86 44.73 -4.69
CA ASP A 344 15.97 43.66 -5.15
C ASP A 344 16.72 42.41 -5.64
N LEU A 345 17.96 42.53 -6.12
CA LEU A 345 18.74 41.38 -6.63
C LEU A 345 19.21 40.41 -5.55
N ILE A 346 19.32 40.85 -4.29
CA ILE A 346 19.85 40.04 -3.19
C ILE A 346 18.90 39.96 -1.98
N ALA A 347 17.92 40.85 -1.88
CA ALA A 347 17.00 40.90 -0.75
C ALA A 347 16.27 39.58 -0.52
N GLY A 348 15.86 38.88 -1.59
CA GLY A 348 15.18 37.60 -1.50
C GLY A 348 15.98 36.53 -0.75
N GLY A 349 17.29 36.42 -1.00
CA GLY A 349 18.18 35.51 -0.27
C GLY A 349 18.21 35.81 1.24
N LYS A 350 18.29 37.09 1.59
CA LYS A 350 18.29 37.53 3.00
C LYS A 350 16.97 37.33 3.73
N MET A 351 15.88 37.22 2.97
CA MET A 351 14.51 37.09 3.48
C MET A 351 14.08 35.65 3.67
N LYS A 352 14.55 34.71 2.83
CA LYS A 352 14.15 33.31 2.89
C LYS A 352 14.58 32.64 4.19
N GLU A 353 13.73 31.74 4.69
CA GLU A 353 14.16 30.71 5.65
C GLU A 353 15.45 30.03 5.13
N LYS A 354 16.39 29.82 6.05
CA LYS A 354 17.68 29.21 5.75
C LYS A 354 17.50 27.70 5.45
N ASP A 355 18.42 27.14 4.69
CA ASP A 355 18.50 25.70 4.38
C ASP A 355 17.29 25.21 3.58
N THR A 356 17.01 23.91 3.57
CA THR A 356 16.00 23.30 2.67
C THR A 356 14.90 22.56 3.44
N THR A 357 14.55 23.03 4.65
CA THR A 357 13.47 22.46 5.46
C THR A 357 12.14 22.62 4.74
N HIS A 358 11.79 23.86 4.40
CA HIS A 358 10.57 24.15 3.62
C HIS A 358 10.87 24.45 2.16
N TRP A 359 12.04 25.02 1.85
CA TRP A 359 12.43 25.33 0.48
C TRP A 359 13.05 24.11 -0.20
N VAL A 360 12.61 23.80 -1.42
CA VAL A 360 13.26 22.80 -2.25
C VAL A 360 14.63 23.33 -2.69
N SER A 361 15.65 22.45 -2.65
CA SER A 361 16.99 22.72 -3.18
C SER A 361 16.92 23.34 -4.59
N PRO A 362 17.73 24.37 -4.91
CA PRO A 362 18.95 24.79 -4.22
C PRO A 362 18.79 25.85 -3.13
N ASN A 363 17.60 26.44 -2.95
CA ASN A 363 17.35 27.60 -2.09
C ASN A 363 18.47 28.68 -2.11
N ILE A 364 18.76 29.21 -3.32
CA ILE A 364 19.94 30.04 -3.60
C ILE A 364 20.06 31.21 -2.62
N SER A 365 21.24 31.33 -2.01
CA SER A 365 21.66 32.43 -1.13
C SER A 365 20.75 32.67 0.07
N ALA A 366 19.95 31.68 0.48
CA ALA A 366 19.10 31.80 1.65
C ALA A 366 19.92 31.79 2.95
N ASP A 367 19.88 32.89 3.69
CA ASP A 367 20.58 33.01 4.98
C ASP A 367 19.69 33.47 6.15
N ASN A 368 18.45 33.87 5.86
CA ASN A 368 17.49 34.45 6.82
C ASN A 368 18.09 35.55 7.71
N SER A 369 19.09 36.29 7.23
CA SER A 369 19.79 37.33 8.00
C SER A 369 18.88 38.51 8.37
N SER A 370 17.79 38.71 7.63
CA SER A 370 16.77 39.73 7.94
C SER A 370 15.79 39.30 9.04
N GLY A 371 15.66 37.99 9.30
CA GLY A 371 14.62 37.43 10.16
C GLY A 371 13.21 37.48 9.56
N PHE A 372 13.05 37.99 8.33
CA PHE A 372 11.77 37.95 7.65
C PHE A 372 11.24 36.53 7.55
N THR A 373 12.09 35.51 7.41
CA THR A 373 11.70 34.09 7.41
C THR A 373 10.59 33.80 6.37
N ALA A 374 10.85 34.19 5.12
CA ALA A 374 9.98 33.91 4.00
C ALA A 374 9.90 32.40 3.75
N LEU A 375 8.67 31.91 3.62
CA LEU A 375 8.36 30.51 3.34
C LEU A 375 7.71 30.34 1.96
N PRO A 376 7.95 29.21 1.28
CA PRO A 376 7.40 28.94 -0.05
C PRO A 376 5.99 28.37 0.06
N GLY A 377 5.03 29.18 0.52
CA GLY A 377 3.64 28.75 0.73
C GLY A 377 2.83 28.48 -0.54
N GLY A 378 3.43 28.67 -1.72
CA GLY A 378 2.77 28.50 -3.00
C GLY A 378 1.61 29.48 -3.21
N ASN A 379 0.66 29.08 -4.04
CA ASN A 379 -0.50 29.88 -4.39
C ASN A 379 -1.72 29.02 -4.77
N ARG A 380 -2.87 29.68 -4.86
CA ARG A 380 -4.04 29.16 -5.57
C ARG A 380 -4.27 29.94 -6.86
N GLU A 381 -4.36 29.22 -7.96
CA GLU A 381 -4.63 29.79 -9.28
C GLU A 381 -6.08 30.30 -9.40
N ASN A 382 -6.33 31.19 -10.36
CA ASN A 382 -7.66 31.78 -10.55
C ASN A 382 -8.72 30.75 -10.99
N TYR A 383 -8.30 29.56 -11.43
CA TYR A 383 -9.18 28.45 -11.79
C TYR A 383 -9.13 27.31 -10.76
N GLY A 384 -8.53 27.54 -9.60
CA GLY A 384 -8.60 26.66 -8.43
C GLY A 384 -7.40 25.76 -8.17
N ALA A 385 -6.57 25.50 -9.18
CA ALA A 385 -5.39 24.62 -9.05
C ALA A 385 -4.29 25.22 -8.16
N PHE A 386 -3.45 24.36 -7.58
CA PHE A 386 -2.26 24.72 -6.80
C PHE A 386 -0.99 24.38 -7.60
N LEU A 387 -0.56 25.25 -8.54
CA LEU A 387 0.48 24.92 -9.51
C LEU A 387 1.92 25.22 -9.08
N ALA A 388 2.18 26.39 -8.46
CA ALA A 388 3.50 26.71 -7.94
C ALA A 388 3.62 26.14 -6.52
N GLY A 389 3.51 24.82 -6.41
CA GLY A 389 3.35 24.08 -5.17
C GLY A 389 4.30 24.51 -4.04
N VAL A 390 3.89 24.19 -2.82
CA VAL A 390 4.71 24.44 -1.62
C VAL A 390 6.14 23.96 -1.84
N GLY A 391 7.10 24.80 -1.48
CA GLY A 391 8.54 24.50 -1.57
C GLY A 391 9.31 25.25 -2.65
N LEU A 392 8.64 25.80 -3.67
CA LEU A 392 9.32 26.44 -4.80
C LEU A 392 9.31 27.97 -4.76
N VAL A 393 8.16 28.57 -4.44
CA VAL A 393 7.96 30.02 -4.50
C VAL A 393 7.07 30.48 -3.34
N GLY A 394 7.43 31.61 -2.74
CA GLY A 394 6.56 32.35 -1.83
C GLY A 394 5.98 33.57 -2.55
N TYR A 395 4.67 33.78 -2.42
CA TYR A 395 3.93 34.89 -3.03
C TYR A 395 3.20 35.68 -1.96
N TRP A 396 3.33 37.00 -1.99
CA TRP A 396 2.62 37.90 -1.09
C TRP A 396 1.92 39.02 -1.84
N TRP A 397 0.68 39.32 -1.44
CA TRP A 397 -0.03 40.47 -1.97
C TRP A 397 0.63 41.79 -1.56
N ARG A 398 0.57 42.77 -2.47
CA ARG A 398 0.69 44.20 -2.15
C ARG A 398 -0.70 44.81 -1.97
N SER A 399 -0.77 45.92 -1.25
CA SER A 399 -2.03 46.65 -1.06
C SER A 399 -2.55 47.34 -2.33
N SER A 400 -1.72 47.52 -3.36
CA SER A 400 -2.10 48.21 -4.59
C SER A 400 -2.57 47.27 -5.71
N GLU A 401 -3.48 47.77 -6.55
CA GLU A 401 -3.91 47.11 -7.78
C GLU A 401 -3.29 47.73 -9.04
N ARG A 402 -3.42 47.02 -10.17
CA ARG A 402 -3.20 47.60 -11.47
C ARG A 402 -4.49 48.28 -11.92
N VAL A 403 -4.50 49.61 -11.83
CA VAL A 403 -5.67 50.45 -12.13
C VAL A 403 -6.22 50.12 -13.52
N GLY A 404 -7.55 49.93 -13.60
CA GLY A 404 -8.25 49.64 -14.85
C GLY A 404 -8.17 48.17 -15.31
N THR A 405 -7.67 47.25 -14.49
CA THR A 405 -7.62 45.81 -14.81
C THR A 405 -8.16 44.93 -13.67
N ASP A 406 -8.33 43.64 -13.94
CA ASP A 406 -8.64 42.60 -12.94
C ASP A 406 -7.39 42.07 -12.22
N TYR A 407 -6.27 42.80 -12.26
CA TYR A 407 -5.00 42.38 -11.70
C TYR A 407 -4.61 43.21 -10.48
N ALA A 408 -3.94 42.57 -9.54
CA ALA A 408 -3.31 43.21 -8.40
C ALA A 408 -1.83 42.85 -8.28
N TRP A 409 -1.11 43.72 -7.61
CA TRP A 409 0.33 43.63 -7.51
C TRP A 409 0.75 42.65 -6.42
N ILE A 410 1.81 41.89 -6.67
CA ILE A 410 2.41 40.97 -5.70
C ILE A 410 3.89 41.26 -5.51
N VAL A 411 4.49 40.60 -4.53
CA VAL A 411 5.91 40.29 -4.50
C VAL A 411 6.11 38.78 -4.44
N SER A 412 7.23 38.29 -4.98
CA SER A 412 7.56 36.88 -4.93
C SER A 412 9.05 36.61 -4.74
N ILE A 413 9.37 35.49 -4.09
CA ILE A 413 10.72 34.98 -3.93
C ILE A 413 10.74 33.50 -4.31
N SER A 414 11.73 33.07 -5.08
CA SER A 414 11.87 31.69 -5.59
C SER A 414 13.10 30.98 -5.00
N ASN A 415 13.04 29.65 -4.95
CA ASN A 415 14.16 28.81 -4.52
C ASN A 415 15.40 28.92 -5.43
N ILE A 416 15.23 29.24 -6.72
CA ILE A 416 16.32 29.31 -7.70
C ILE A 416 16.92 30.72 -7.87
N TYR A 417 16.44 31.72 -7.13
CA TYR A 417 16.95 33.10 -7.22
C TYR A 417 17.22 33.69 -5.83
N SER A 418 18.16 34.63 -5.77
CA SER A 418 18.41 35.48 -4.61
C SER A 418 17.54 36.74 -4.58
N SER A 419 16.78 37.00 -5.64
CA SER A 419 16.07 38.27 -5.82
C SER A 419 14.68 38.29 -5.17
N LEU A 420 14.27 39.47 -4.71
CA LEU A 420 12.89 39.83 -4.43
C LEU A 420 12.27 40.39 -5.70
N THR A 421 11.28 39.69 -6.25
CA THR A 421 10.61 40.14 -7.49
C THR A 421 9.39 40.98 -7.15
N ARG A 422 9.41 42.27 -7.50
CA ARG A 422 8.30 43.23 -7.27
C ARG A 422 7.58 43.68 -8.55
N GLY A 423 7.94 43.15 -9.71
CA GLY A 423 7.38 43.57 -11.01
C GLY A 423 6.11 42.84 -11.47
N ASN A 424 5.63 41.86 -10.72
CA ASN A 424 4.57 40.95 -11.17
C ASN A 424 3.19 41.38 -10.65
N SER A 425 2.16 41.19 -11.50
CA SER A 425 0.76 41.31 -11.13
C SER A 425 -0.02 40.08 -11.58
N TYR A 426 -1.06 39.76 -10.84
CA TYR A 426 -1.85 38.54 -10.98
C TYR A 426 -3.34 38.82 -10.80
N LYS A 427 -4.22 37.93 -11.27
CA LYS A 427 -5.67 38.15 -11.19
C LYS A 427 -6.09 38.29 -9.73
N LYS A 428 -7.01 39.22 -9.45
CA LYS A 428 -7.52 39.50 -8.10
C LYS A 428 -8.18 38.27 -7.44
N THR A 429 -8.64 37.31 -8.23
CA THR A 429 -9.19 36.04 -7.76
C THR A 429 -8.15 34.99 -7.38
N GLN A 430 -6.85 35.15 -7.71
CA GLN A 430 -5.83 34.21 -7.23
C GLN A 430 -5.69 34.29 -5.70
N GLY A 431 -5.19 33.21 -5.08
CA GLY A 431 -4.93 33.15 -3.65
C GLY A 431 -3.44 33.26 -3.37
N PHE A 432 -3.01 34.28 -2.62
CA PHE A 432 -1.63 34.44 -2.17
C PHE A 432 -1.57 34.73 -0.67
N SER A 433 -0.39 34.51 -0.08
CA SER A 433 -0.16 34.81 1.33
C SER A 433 -0.21 36.32 1.58
N VAL A 434 -0.42 36.69 2.84
CA VAL A 434 -0.32 38.08 3.30
C VAL A 434 0.62 38.12 4.49
N ARG A 435 1.42 39.18 4.57
CA ARG A 435 2.31 39.46 5.68
C ARG A 435 2.21 40.93 6.02
N CYS A 436 1.74 41.24 7.22
CA CYS A 436 1.46 42.61 7.60
C CYS A 436 2.73 43.32 8.09
N ILE A 437 2.70 44.64 7.99
CA ILE A 437 3.69 45.56 8.53
C ILE A 437 2.99 46.50 9.51
N LYS A 438 3.68 46.89 10.58
CA LYS A 438 3.15 47.80 11.61
C LYS A 438 3.10 49.24 11.08
N ASP A 439 2.05 49.97 11.44
CA ASP A 439 1.83 51.38 11.07
C ASP A 439 2.89 52.35 11.62
#